data_AF-A0A5P0ZT04-F1
#
_entry.id   AF-A0A5P0ZT04-F1
#
_cell.length_a   1.000
_cell.length_b   1.000
_cell.length_c   1.000
_cell.angle_alpha   90.00
_cell.angle_beta   90.00
_cell.angle_gamma   90.00
#
_symmetry.space_group_name_H-M   'P 1'
#
loop_
_entity.id
_entity.type
_entity.pdbx_description
1 polymer ?
#
loop_
_entity_poly.entity_id
_entity_poly.type
_entity_poly.pdbx_seq_one_letter_code
_entity_poly.pdbx_strand_id
1 'polypeptide(L)'
;MINKVDLPADRFENPSLENLKAKNFIFGKNGTGKTSISHAILKQYNDQFDIHLFEGFNSVVGDNHILDAIYLGTRNASVQPLIEATQKELVEINKDLEPLDD
;
A
#
# COMPACT_ATOMS: atom_id res chain seq x y z
N MET A 1 4.50 -20.77 11.04
CA MET A 1 3.29 -20.93 10.20
C MET A 1 2.17 -20.17 10.86
N ILE A 2 1.43 -19.35 10.11
CA ILE A 2 0.31 -18.57 10.64
C ILE A 2 -0.91 -19.50 10.67
N ASN A 3 -1.42 -19.80 11.87
CA ASN A 3 -2.56 -20.71 12.07
C ASN A 3 -3.86 -19.97 12.43
N LYS A 4 -3.76 -18.72 12.86
CA LYS A 4 -4.87 -17.85 13.24
C LYS A 4 -4.58 -16.40 12.84
N VAL A 5 -5.60 -15.67 12.45
CA VAL A 5 -5.53 -14.22 12.19
C VAL A 5 -6.72 -13.57 12.87
N ASP A 6 -6.47 -12.53 13.67
CA ASP A 6 -7.55 -11.74 14.24
C ASP A 6 -8.07 -10.74 13.19
N LEU A 7 -9.38 -10.62 13.01
CA LEU A 7 -9.97 -9.79 11.98
C LEU A 7 -10.61 -8.52 12.58
N PRO A 8 -10.65 -7.40 11.85
CA PRO A 8 -11.28 -6.17 12.33
C PRO A 8 -12.77 -6.38 12.67
N ALA A 9 -13.14 -6.19 13.94
CA ALA A 9 -14.49 -6.42 14.43
C ALA A 9 -15.53 -5.42 13.88
N ASP A 10 -15.09 -4.31 13.29
CA ASP A 10 -15.95 -3.30 12.65
C ASP A 10 -16.58 -3.79 11.33
N ARG A 11 -16.02 -4.84 10.70
CA ARG A 11 -16.42 -5.31 9.38
C ARG A 11 -16.55 -6.84 9.23
N PHE A 12 -16.15 -7.60 10.25
CA PHE A 12 -16.30 -9.07 10.27
C PHE A 12 -17.18 -9.49 11.45
N GLU A 13 -18.24 -10.23 11.16
CA GLU A 13 -19.14 -10.81 12.19
C GLU A 13 -18.39 -11.77 13.11
N ASN A 14 -17.51 -12.60 12.54
CA ASN A 14 -16.59 -13.44 13.29
C ASN A 14 -15.18 -12.85 13.18
N PRO A 15 -14.68 -12.15 14.23
CA PRO A 15 -13.43 -11.39 14.18
C PRO A 15 -12.18 -12.28 14.32
N SER A 16 -12.23 -13.53 13.86
CA SER A 16 -11.08 -14.42 13.84
C SER A 16 -11.18 -15.43 12.71
N LEU A 17 -10.05 -15.70 12.07
CA LEU A 17 -9.89 -16.75 11.07
C LEU A 17 -8.91 -17.78 11.61
N GLU A 18 -9.41 -18.97 11.94
CA GLU A 18 -8.65 -20.06 12.56
C GLU A 18 -8.39 -21.20 11.58
N ASN A 19 -7.53 -22.14 11.96
CA ASN A 19 -7.22 -23.36 11.20
C ASN A 19 -6.67 -23.10 9.79
N LEU A 20 -5.89 -22.02 9.65
CA LEU A 20 -5.19 -21.71 8.40
C LEU A 20 -4.19 -22.82 8.05
N LYS A 21 -4.24 -23.25 6.80
CA LYS A 21 -3.32 -24.25 6.23
C LYS A 21 -2.16 -23.56 5.51
N ALA A 22 -1.24 -24.34 4.96
CA ALA A 22 -0.13 -23.80 4.19
C ALA A 22 -0.58 -23.09 2.91
N LYS A 23 -1.73 -23.51 2.37
CA LYS A 23 -2.40 -22.87 1.23
C LYS A 23 -3.88 -22.71 1.57
N ASN A 24 -4.36 -21.48 1.47
CA ASN A 24 -5.76 -21.14 1.73
C ASN A 24 -6.30 -20.41 0.50
N PHE A 25 -7.51 -20.75 0.09
CA PHE A 25 -8.21 -20.07 -0.99
C PHE A 25 -9.44 -19.40 -0.40
N ILE A 26 -9.53 -18.08 -0.57
CA ILE A 26 -10.64 -17.27 -0.04
C ILE A 26 -11.34 -16.60 -1.21
N PHE A 27 -12.63 -16.87 -1.36
CA PHE A 27 -13.47 -16.34 -2.42
C PHE A 27 -14.57 -15.45 -1.85
N GLY A 28 -14.99 -14.46 -2.63
CA GLY A 28 -16.06 -13.54 -2.24
C GLY A 28 -16.24 -12.44 -3.28
N LYS A 29 -17.40 -11.78 -3.28
CA LYS A 29 -17.67 -10.64 -4.16
C LYS A 29 -16.79 -9.43 -3.80
N ASN A 30 -16.78 -8.40 -4.64
CA ASN A 30 -16.10 -7.14 -4.31
C ASN A 30 -16.69 -6.55 -3.02
N GLY A 31 -15.84 -6.02 -2.16
CA GLY A 31 -16.26 -5.46 -0.86
C GLY A 31 -16.47 -6.47 0.28
N THR A 32 -16.32 -7.78 0.07
CA THR A 32 -16.54 -8.79 1.13
C THR A 32 -15.36 -8.98 2.09
N GLY A 33 -14.43 -8.01 2.17
CA GLY A 33 -13.32 -8.06 3.13
C GLY A 33 -12.08 -8.86 2.72
N LYS A 34 -11.97 -9.38 1.48
CA LYS A 34 -10.78 -10.16 1.04
C LYS A 34 -9.46 -9.40 1.27
N THR A 35 -9.39 -8.14 0.85
CA THR A 35 -8.25 -7.23 1.10
C THR A 35 -8.05 -6.97 2.58
N SER A 36 -9.12 -6.86 3.37
CA SER A 36 -8.99 -6.66 4.82
C SER A 36 -8.36 -7.87 5.52
N ILE A 37 -8.60 -9.09 5.04
CA ILE A 37 -7.94 -10.30 5.57
C ILE A 37 -6.44 -10.27 5.26
N SER A 38 -6.05 -9.95 4.02
CA SER A 38 -4.64 -9.89 3.63
C SER A 38 -3.87 -8.79 4.36
N HIS A 39 -4.49 -7.62 4.57
CA HIS A 39 -3.92 -6.54 5.40
C HIS A 39 -3.83 -6.92 6.88
N ALA A 40 -4.81 -7.65 7.43
CA ALA A 40 -4.75 -8.12 8.81
C ALA A 40 -3.56 -9.08 9.03
N ILE A 41 -3.31 -9.98 8.09
CA ILE A 41 -2.13 -10.87 8.09
C ILE A 41 -0.84 -10.04 8.10
N LEU A 42 -0.70 -9.11 7.15
CA LEU A 42 0.48 -8.24 7.07
C LEU A 42 0.69 -7.50 8.39
N LYS A 43 -0.33 -6.82 8.92
CA LYS A 43 -0.22 -6.03 10.15
C LYS A 43 0.19 -6.86 11.38
N GLN A 44 -0.31 -8.09 11.51
CA GLN A 44 -0.06 -8.92 12.69
C GLN A 44 1.28 -9.66 12.65
N TYR A 45 1.79 -9.95 11.46
CA TYR A 45 2.86 -10.94 11.30
C TYR A 45 4.10 -10.41 10.57
N ASN A 46 4.11 -9.16 10.10
CA ASN A 46 5.25 -8.57 9.37
C ASN A 46 6.55 -8.51 10.19
N ASP A 47 6.47 -8.51 11.52
CA ASP A 47 7.67 -8.53 12.37
C ASP A 47 8.25 -9.93 12.57
N GLN A 48 7.49 -10.97 12.24
CA GLN A 48 7.84 -12.38 12.46
C GLN A 48 8.13 -13.13 11.16
N PHE A 49 7.53 -12.70 10.05
CA PHE A 49 7.61 -13.34 8.75
C PHE A 49 7.87 -12.30 7.66
N ASP A 50 8.61 -12.71 6.63
CA ASP A 50 8.73 -11.94 5.40
C ASP A 50 7.44 -12.10 4.57
N ILE A 51 6.56 -11.10 4.61
CA ILE A 51 5.23 -11.14 4.00
C ILE A 51 5.21 -10.29 2.74
N HIS A 52 4.86 -10.93 1.64
CA HIS A 52 4.74 -10.29 0.33
C HIS A 52 3.26 -10.18 -0.03
N LEU A 53 2.74 -8.96 -0.05
CA LEU A 53 1.35 -8.67 -0.40
C LEU A 53 1.27 -8.19 -1.86
N PHE A 54 0.42 -8.83 -2.66
CA PHE A 54 0.19 -8.46 -4.05
C PHE A 54 -1.30 -8.08 -4.26
N GLU A 55 -1.56 -6.81 -4.56
CA GLU A 55 -2.91 -6.25 -4.75
C GLU A 55 -3.14 -5.74 -6.18
N GLY A 56 -2.37 -6.28 -7.13
CA GLY A 56 -2.36 -5.84 -8.53
C GLY A 56 -1.22 -4.87 -8.84
N PHE A 57 -1.04 -4.57 -10.12
CA PHE A 57 0.13 -3.85 -10.61
C PHE A 57 0.22 -2.40 -10.13
N ASN A 58 -0.90 -1.74 -9.83
CA ASN A 58 -0.89 -0.37 -9.29
C ASN A 58 -0.11 -0.26 -7.97
N SER A 59 0.07 -1.35 -7.22
CA SER A 59 0.84 -1.37 -5.97
C SER A 59 2.37 -1.42 -6.18
N VAL A 60 2.82 -1.69 -7.40
CA VAL A 60 4.23 -1.94 -7.74
C VAL A 60 4.69 -1.21 -8.98
N VAL A 61 3.78 -0.62 -9.75
CA VAL A 61 4.04 0.12 -10.99
C VAL A 61 3.51 1.53 -10.76
N GLY A 62 4.36 2.53 -10.98
CA GLY A 62 3.87 3.89 -11.17
C GLY A 62 4.68 4.60 -12.23
N ASP A 63 4.07 5.66 -12.77
CA ASP A 63 4.63 6.44 -13.85
C ASP A 63 5.54 7.53 -13.30
N ASN A 64 6.75 7.65 -13.86
CA ASN A 64 7.63 8.79 -13.68
C ASN A 64 7.62 9.60 -14.98
N HIS A 65 6.76 10.61 -15.01
CA HIS A 65 6.58 11.47 -16.19
C HIS A 65 7.79 12.36 -16.50
N ILE A 66 8.72 12.55 -15.55
CA ILE A 66 9.92 13.37 -15.75
C ILE A 66 10.96 12.61 -16.59
N LEU A 67 11.10 11.31 -16.36
CA LEU A 67 12.09 10.46 -17.02
C LEU A 67 11.51 9.63 -18.17
N ASP A 68 10.22 9.79 -18.47
CA ASP A 68 9.46 8.92 -19.40
C ASP A 68 9.69 7.43 -19.08
N ALA A 69 9.60 7.08 -17.79
CA ALA A 69 9.98 5.77 -17.29
C ALA A 69 8.94 5.20 -16.32
N ILE A 70 8.92 3.87 -16.23
CA ILE A 70 8.11 3.13 -15.26
C ILE A 70 9.02 2.70 -14.11
N TYR A 71 8.67 3.06 -12.88
CA TYR A 71 9.33 2.47 -11.71
C TYR A 71 8.60 1.22 -11.23
N LEU A 72 9.40 0.22 -10.86
CA LEU A 72 8.93 -1.07 -10.38
C LEU A 72 9.28 -1.27 -8.91
N GLY A 73 8.36 -1.85 -8.15
CA GLY A 73 8.52 -2.23 -6.76
C GLY A 73 7.81 -1.30 -5.78
N THR A 74 7.32 -1.89 -4.69
CA THR A 74 6.54 -1.22 -3.64
C THR A 74 7.27 -0.03 -3.02
N ARG A 75 8.59 -0.16 -2.80
CA ARG A 75 9.45 0.92 -2.32
C ARG A 75 9.45 2.13 -3.25
N ASN A 76 9.71 1.89 -4.54
CA ASN A 76 9.76 2.98 -5.52
C ASN A 76 8.40 3.65 -5.66
N ALA A 77 7.32 2.84 -5.71
CA ALA A 77 5.96 3.34 -5.72
C ALA A 77 5.61 4.18 -4.47
N SER A 78 6.13 3.83 -3.29
CA SER A 78 5.89 4.59 -2.06
C SER A 78 6.67 5.90 -1.95
N VAL A 79 7.83 6.00 -2.62
CA VAL A 79 8.72 7.18 -2.54
C VAL A 79 8.32 8.28 -3.53
N GLN A 80 7.79 7.92 -4.70
CA GLN A 80 7.43 8.89 -5.75
C GLN A 80 6.49 10.01 -5.27
N PRO A 81 5.40 9.74 -4.50
CA PRO A 81 4.53 10.81 -4.00
C PRO A 81 5.24 11.81 -3.08
N LEU A 82 6.26 11.37 -2.32
CA LEU A 82 7.06 12.24 -1.46
C LEU A 82 7.95 13.17 -2.29
N ILE A 83 8.52 12.65 -3.38
CA ILE A 83 9.30 13.45 -4.33
C ILE A 83 8.41 14.53 -4.96
N GLU A 84 7.23 14.15 -5.44
CA GLU A 84 6.27 15.07 -6.07
C GLU A 84 5.79 16.16 -5.10
N ALA A 85 5.50 15.81 -3.85
CA ALA A 85 5.14 16.78 -2.81
C ALA A 85 6.29 17.78 -2.55
N THR A 86 7.52 17.29 -2.39
CA THR A 86 8.70 18.13 -2.17
C THR A 86 8.97 19.06 -3.36
N GLN A 87 8.83 18.57 -4.59
CA GLN A 87 8.97 19.38 -5.80
C GLN A 87 7.92 20.48 -5.86
N LYS A 88 6.68 20.18 -5.49
CA LYS A 88 5.60 21.17 -5.42
C LYS A 88 5.91 22.27 -4.41
N GLU A 89 6.38 21.90 -3.22
CA GLU A 89 6.80 22.88 -2.19
C GLU A 89 7.93 23.79 -2.68
N LEU A 90 8.94 23.23 -3.38
CA LEU A 90 10.02 24.02 -3.97
C LEU A 90 9.51 25.03 -5.01
N VAL A 91 8.53 24.63 -5.84
CA VAL A 91 7.93 25.53 -6.84
C VAL A 91 7.20 26.70 -6.15
N GLU A 92 6.43 26.43 -5.10
CA GLU A 92 5.71 27.48 -4.36
C GLU A 92 6.69 28.43 -3.65
N ILE A 93 7.73 27.92 -2.98
CA ILE A 93 8.75 28.75 -2.33
C ILE A 93 9.46 29.64 -3.35
N ASN A 94 9.81 29.10 -4.52
CA ASN A 94 10.48 29.88 -5.56
C ASN A 94 9.56 30.96 -6.15
N LYS A 95 8.26 30.71 -6.24
CA LYS A 95 7.28 31.71 -6.68
C LYS A 95 7.18 32.89 -5.70
N ASP A 96 7.28 32.62 -4.40
CA ASP A 96 7.30 33.67 -3.38
C ASP A 96 8.61 34.49 -3.36
N LEU A 97 9.67 33.96 -4.00
CA LEU A 97 10.97 34.61 -4.16
C LEU A 97 11.12 35.34 -5.51
N GLU A 98 10.17 35.21 -6.44
CA GLU A 98 10.18 36.02 -7.65
C GLU A 98 9.99 37.50 -7.26
N PRO A 99 10.93 38.39 -7.61
CA PRO A 99 10.79 39.80 -7.32
C PRO A 99 9.52 40.33 -7.99
N LEU A 100 8.78 41.19 -7.30
CA LEU A 100 7.72 41.98 -7.91
C LEU A 100 8.39 42.85 -9.00
N ASP A 101 8.15 42.52 -10.27
CA ASP A 101 8.54 43.38 -11.38
C ASP A 101 7.85 44.75 -11.19
N ASP A 102 8.64 45.84 -11.17
CA ASP A 102 8.19 47.25 -11.16
C ASP A 102 7.51 47.66 -12.47
#